data_AF-A0A535R4T3-F1
#
_entry.id   AF-A0A535R4T3-F1
#
_cell.length_a   1.000
_cell.length_b   1.000
_cell.length_c   1.000
_cell.angle_alpha   90.00
_cell.angle_beta   90.00
_cell.angle_gamma   90.00
#
_symmetry.space_group_name_H-M   'P 1'
#
loop_
_entity.id
_entity.type
_entity.pdbx_description
1 polymer ?
#
loop_
_entity_poly.entity_id
_entity_poly.type
_entity_poly.pdbx_seq_one_letter_code
_entity_poly.pdbx_strand_id
1 'polypeptide(L)'
;MRHFFPLLIGAVLVAALFVGTAYASVNKTNTNANVSTTPHLLPRVTCSGDGCNGLDPEQAGCAADAYTVKVSGGKVSFLTGYVELRYSPTCGTNWARVISTVGNAQLTVSIRRKDGLFYFSVGSGTRLWSPMVSAVNVKAKGCGSANHY
;
A
#
# COMPACT_ATOMS: atom_id res chain seq x y z
N MET A 1 55.11 -31.18 0.86
CA MET A 1 55.68 -32.55 0.95
C MET A 1 54.49 -33.49 1.12
N ARG A 2 53.85 -33.96 0.04
CA ARG A 2 54.03 -35.25 -0.68
C ARG A 2 54.10 -36.48 0.23
N HIS A 3 53.40 -37.55 -0.22
CA HIS A 3 53.40 -38.97 0.18
C HIS A 3 52.13 -39.41 0.94
N PHE A 4 51.40 -40.50 0.62
CA PHE A 4 51.53 -41.61 -0.35
C PHE A 4 50.14 -42.23 -0.64
N PHE A 5 49.97 -42.79 -1.85
CA PHE A 5 48.84 -43.61 -2.36
C PHE A 5 48.80 -45.01 -1.70
N PRO A 6 47.63 -45.70 -1.65
CA PRO A 6 47.43 -46.77 -2.64
C PRO A 6 46.01 -46.90 -3.22
N LEU A 7 45.99 -47.38 -4.47
CA LEU A 7 44.87 -47.85 -5.29
C LEU A 7 44.30 -49.18 -4.79
N LEU A 8 42.98 -49.40 -4.96
CA LEU A 8 42.31 -50.69 -5.23
C LEU A 8 40.90 -50.37 -5.81
N ILE A 9 40.74 -50.32 -7.14
CA ILE A 9 40.07 -51.30 -8.02
C ILE A 9 38.63 -51.67 -7.58
N GLY A 10 37.64 -51.35 -8.44
CA GLY A 10 36.30 -51.96 -8.36
C GLY A 10 35.24 -51.21 -9.16
N ALA A 11 35.20 -51.41 -10.48
CA ALA A 11 34.12 -50.94 -11.33
C ALA A 11 32.89 -51.84 -11.14
N VAL A 12 31.72 -51.26 -10.81
CA VAL A 12 30.43 -51.94 -10.96
C VAL A 12 29.44 -50.97 -11.61
N LEU A 13 29.22 -51.19 -12.90
CA LEU A 13 28.11 -50.61 -13.66
C LEU A 13 26.83 -51.36 -13.29
N VAL A 14 25.82 -50.65 -12.78
CA VAL A 14 24.47 -51.19 -12.68
C VAL A 14 23.54 -50.29 -13.48
N ALA A 15 23.19 -50.75 -14.67
CA ALA A 15 22.13 -50.20 -15.50
C ALA A 15 20.78 -50.67 -14.94
N ALA A 16 19.95 -49.73 -14.48
CA ALA A 16 18.56 -50.02 -14.11
C ALA A 16 17.64 -49.64 -15.28
N LEU A 17 17.01 -50.66 -15.87
CA LEU A 17 16.02 -50.55 -16.94
C LEU A 17 14.66 -50.12 -16.37
N PHE A 18 14.08 -49.07 -16.94
CA PHE A 18 12.69 -48.66 -16.73
C PHE A 18 11.77 -49.49 -17.62
N VAL A 19 10.71 -50.12 -17.09
CA VAL A 19 9.35 -50.11 -17.68
C VAL A 19 8.33 -50.41 -16.58
N GLY A 20 7.51 -49.43 -16.22
CA GLY A 20 6.33 -49.64 -15.39
C GLY A 20 5.25 -48.64 -15.81
N THR A 21 4.38 -49.03 -16.73
CA THR A 21 3.17 -48.25 -17.08
C THR A 21 1.95 -49.00 -16.59
N ALA A 22 1.57 -48.79 -15.33
CA ALA A 22 0.23 -49.06 -14.86
C ALA A 22 -0.62 -47.81 -15.12
N TYR A 23 -1.60 -47.91 -16.01
CA TYR A 23 -2.61 -46.88 -16.21
C TYR A 23 -3.63 -46.98 -15.09
N ALA A 24 -3.74 -45.94 -14.26
CA ALA A 24 -4.83 -45.76 -13.31
C ALA A 24 -5.43 -44.36 -13.48
N SER A 25 -6.75 -44.35 -13.49
CA SER A 25 -7.71 -43.32 -13.92
C SER A 25 -7.51 -41.91 -13.35
N VAL A 26 -7.69 -40.89 -14.22
CA VAL A 26 -7.87 -39.48 -13.82
C VAL A 26 -9.22 -39.32 -13.16
N ASN A 27 -9.26 -39.30 -11.83
CA ASN A 27 -10.41 -38.77 -11.11
C ASN A 27 -10.41 -37.25 -11.24
N LYS A 28 -11.31 -36.74 -12.08
CA LYS A 28 -11.62 -35.31 -12.19
C LYS A 28 -12.33 -34.89 -10.90
N THR A 29 -11.57 -34.53 -9.88
CA THR A 29 -12.14 -33.89 -8.68
C THR A 29 -12.66 -32.52 -9.09
N ASN A 30 -13.98 -32.43 -9.18
CA ASN A 30 -14.70 -31.17 -9.29
C ASN A 30 -14.48 -30.40 -7.97
N THR A 31 -13.37 -29.69 -7.86
CA THR A 31 -13.18 -28.70 -6.81
C THR A 31 -14.04 -27.51 -7.19
N ASN A 32 -15.29 -27.52 -6.74
CA ASN A 32 -16.05 -26.30 -6.54
C ASN A 32 -15.23 -25.45 -5.55
N ALA A 33 -14.39 -24.57 -6.08
CA ALA A 33 -13.76 -23.53 -5.30
C ALA A 33 -14.91 -22.63 -4.81
N ASN A 34 -15.42 -22.94 -3.62
CA ASN A 34 -16.26 -22.02 -2.88
C ASN A 34 -15.36 -20.85 -2.48
N VAL A 35 -15.21 -19.90 -3.40
CA VAL A 35 -14.60 -18.61 -3.12
C VAL A 35 -15.51 -17.97 -2.09
N SER A 36 -15.12 -18.05 -0.82
CA SER A 36 -15.73 -17.28 0.25
C SER A 36 -15.44 -15.80 -0.05
N THR A 37 -16.32 -15.19 -0.84
CA THR A 37 -16.40 -13.76 -1.01
C THR A 37 -16.93 -13.19 0.30
N THR A 38 -16.05 -13.06 1.30
CA THR A 38 -16.33 -12.14 2.40
C THR A 38 -16.61 -10.79 1.76
N PRO A 39 -17.83 -10.23 1.92
CA PRO A 39 -18.09 -8.89 1.43
C PRO A 39 -17.07 -7.98 2.08
N HIS A 40 -16.21 -7.35 1.30
CA HIS A 40 -15.34 -6.29 1.80
C HIS A 40 -16.27 -5.12 2.14
N LEU A 41 -16.83 -5.16 3.36
CA LEU A 41 -17.64 -4.08 3.89
C LEU A 41 -16.72 -2.86 3.93
N LEU A 42 -17.02 -1.87 3.09
CA LEU A 42 -16.37 -0.58 3.20
C LEU A 42 -16.53 -0.09 4.65
N PRO A 43 -15.47 0.48 5.26
CA PRO A 43 -15.58 1.02 6.60
C PRO A 43 -16.79 1.96 6.66
N ARG A 44 -17.69 1.70 7.60
CA ARG A 44 -18.81 2.61 7.84
C ARG A 44 -18.23 3.92 8.34
N VAL A 45 -18.79 5.04 7.89
CA VAL A 45 -18.37 6.35 8.38
C VAL A 45 -18.58 6.44 9.88
N THR A 46 -17.52 6.78 10.62
CA THR A 46 -17.52 6.80 12.10
C THR A 46 -17.54 8.20 12.71
N CYS A 47 -17.36 9.24 11.90
CA CYS A 47 -17.25 10.62 12.37
C CYS A 47 -17.79 11.62 11.33
N SER A 48 -17.97 12.87 11.74
CA SER A 48 -18.26 13.98 10.83
C SER A 48 -17.67 15.31 11.36
N GLY A 49 -17.36 16.23 10.44
CA GLY A 49 -16.87 17.57 10.73
C GLY A 49 -15.68 17.56 11.68
N ASP A 50 -15.80 18.30 12.78
CA ASP A 50 -14.73 18.39 13.79
C ASP A 50 -14.50 17.09 14.57
N GLY A 51 -15.48 16.19 14.64
CA GLY A 51 -15.32 14.87 15.25
C GLY A 51 -14.34 13.97 14.50
N CYS A 52 -14.00 14.32 13.25
CA CYS A 52 -13.00 13.61 12.45
C CYS A 52 -11.58 14.18 12.54
N ASN A 53 -11.38 15.32 13.22
CA ASN A 53 -10.06 15.94 13.31
C ASN A 53 -9.03 14.94 13.89
N GLY A 54 -7.91 14.76 13.20
CA GLY A 54 -6.82 13.87 13.65
C GLY A 54 -7.04 12.39 13.38
N LEU A 55 -8.19 11.98 12.82
CA LEU A 55 -8.44 10.59 12.46
C LEU A 55 -7.92 10.25 11.06
N ASP A 56 -7.63 8.97 10.85
CA ASP A 56 -7.27 8.43 9.54
C ASP A 56 -8.50 8.36 8.61
N PRO A 57 -8.43 8.92 7.39
CA PRO A 57 -9.57 8.98 6.47
C PRO A 57 -10.03 7.61 5.94
N GLU A 58 -9.12 6.64 5.82
CA GLU A 58 -9.46 5.28 5.35
C GLU A 58 -10.14 4.50 6.47
N GLN A 59 -9.57 4.52 7.69
CA GLN A 59 -10.13 3.84 8.85
C GLN A 59 -11.48 4.40 9.27
N ALA A 60 -11.68 5.71 9.14
CA ALA A 60 -12.94 6.38 9.44
C ALA A 60 -13.99 6.25 8.32
N GLY A 61 -13.66 5.61 7.18
CA GLY A 61 -14.55 5.46 6.03
C GLY A 61 -14.75 6.72 5.18
N CYS A 62 -14.10 7.82 5.54
CA CYS A 62 -14.23 9.10 4.84
C CYS A 62 -13.56 9.11 3.45
N ALA A 63 -12.64 8.19 3.18
CA ALA A 63 -11.99 8.10 1.88
C ALA A 63 -12.91 7.60 0.76
N ALA A 64 -14.04 6.95 1.10
CA ALA A 64 -14.88 6.22 0.15
C ALA A 64 -15.50 7.09 -0.95
N ASP A 65 -15.96 8.30 -0.62
CA ASP A 65 -16.59 9.24 -1.55
C ASP A 65 -15.71 10.45 -1.85
N ALA A 66 -14.46 10.44 -1.37
CA ALA A 66 -13.62 11.61 -1.41
C ALA A 66 -13.08 11.89 -2.82
N TYR A 67 -13.02 13.17 -3.17
CA TYR A 67 -12.46 13.64 -4.43
C TYR A 67 -11.28 14.58 -4.19
N THR A 68 -10.50 14.81 -5.24
CA THR A 68 -9.36 15.72 -5.20
C THR A 68 -9.82 17.15 -5.50
N VAL A 69 -9.72 18.03 -4.50
CA VAL A 69 -10.06 19.45 -4.61
C VAL A 69 -8.99 20.23 -5.37
N LYS A 70 -7.73 19.86 -5.16
CA LYS A 70 -6.58 20.52 -5.78
C LYS A 70 -5.40 19.58 -5.88
N VAL A 71 -4.65 19.68 -6.97
CA VAL A 71 -3.35 19.05 -7.14
C VAL A 71 -2.26 20.13 -7.12
N SER A 72 -1.15 19.85 -6.46
CA SER A 72 0.08 20.65 -6.55
C SER A 72 1.19 19.75 -7.08
N GLY A 73 1.49 19.87 -8.38
CA GLY A 73 2.73 19.38 -8.97
C GLY A 73 3.85 20.39 -8.72
N GLY A 74 5.02 19.94 -8.27
CA GLY A 74 6.20 20.81 -8.10
C GLY A 74 6.40 21.47 -6.72
N LYS A 75 5.64 21.05 -5.69
CA LYS A 75 5.92 21.44 -4.28
C LYS A 75 6.27 20.26 -3.37
N VAL A 76 6.49 19.09 -3.96
CA VAL A 76 7.30 18.04 -3.37
C VAL A 76 8.73 18.49 -3.67
N SER A 77 9.56 18.75 -2.64
CA SER A 77 10.98 19.02 -2.89
C SER A 77 11.51 17.88 -3.75
N PHE A 78 12.14 18.23 -4.87
CA PHE A 78 12.57 17.29 -5.92
C PHE A 78 11.35 16.71 -6.69
N LEU A 79 11.38 16.72 -8.03
CA LEU A 79 10.26 16.42 -8.96
C LEU A 79 9.79 14.94 -8.95
N THR A 80 9.85 14.29 -7.80
CA THR A 80 9.66 12.86 -7.54
C THR A 80 8.25 12.54 -7.04
N GLY A 81 7.33 13.52 -7.02
CA GLY A 81 5.95 13.32 -6.60
C GLY A 81 5.05 14.55 -6.73
N TYR A 82 3.78 14.37 -6.36
CA TYR A 82 2.78 15.44 -6.28
C TYR A 82 1.89 15.30 -5.04
N VAL A 83 1.23 16.39 -4.65
CA VAL A 83 0.32 16.43 -3.50
C VAL A 83 -1.10 16.72 -3.97
N GLU A 84 -2.05 15.96 -3.45
CA GLU A 84 -3.47 16.15 -3.61
C GLU A 84 -4.07 16.67 -2.30
N LEU A 85 -4.93 17.68 -2.38
CA LEU A 85 -5.86 18.01 -1.31
C LEU A 85 -7.15 17.22 -1.57
N ARG A 86 -7.46 16.30 -0.67
CA ARG A 86 -8.62 15.41 -0.72
C ARG A 86 -9.74 15.96 0.16
N TYR A 87 -10.99 15.78 -0.26
CA TYR A 87 -12.18 16.16 0.50
C TYR A 87 -13.25 15.07 0.44
N SER A 88 -13.85 14.76 1.58
CA SER A 88 -15.02 13.87 1.68
C SER A 88 -16.29 14.70 1.91
N PRO A 89 -17.26 14.66 0.98
CA PRO A 89 -18.59 15.20 1.20
C PRO A 89 -19.29 14.58 2.42
N THR A 90 -19.20 13.25 2.56
CA THR A 90 -19.87 12.52 3.65
C THR A 90 -19.36 12.92 5.03
N CYS A 91 -18.04 13.09 5.18
CA CYS A 91 -17.45 13.45 6.47
C CYS A 91 -17.29 14.97 6.68
N GLY A 92 -17.35 15.78 5.63
CA GLY A 92 -17.11 17.23 5.71
C GLY A 92 -15.67 17.58 6.11
N THR A 93 -14.70 16.79 5.66
CA THR A 93 -13.29 16.89 6.07
C THR A 93 -12.33 16.89 4.89
N ASN A 94 -11.16 17.50 5.08
CA ASN A 94 -10.04 17.49 4.14
C ASN A 94 -8.85 16.74 4.71
N TRP A 95 -7.98 16.24 3.84
CA TRP A 95 -6.62 15.80 4.17
C TRP A 95 -5.70 15.96 2.97
N ALA A 96 -4.40 15.94 3.20
CA ALA A 96 -3.41 15.93 2.13
C ALA A 96 -2.97 14.49 1.81
N ARG A 97 -2.78 14.17 0.54
CA ARG A 97 -2.21 12.90 0.07
C ARG A 97 -1.02 13.19 -0.83
N VAL A 98 0.15 12.65 -0.51
CA VAL A 98 1.34 12.71 -1.36
C VAL A 98 1.45 11.40 -2.14
N ILE A 99 1.82 11.52 -3.42
CA ILE A 99 2.03 10.40 -4.33
C ILE A 99 3.43 10.53 -4.93
N SER A 100 4.24 9.48 -4.80
CA SER A 100 5.54 9.37 -5.45
C SER A 100 5.37 8.94 -6.91
N THR A 101 6.12 9.58 -7.81
CA THR A 101 6.19 9.23 -9.24
C THR A 101 7.43 8.40 -9.57
N VAL A 102 8.29 8.12 -8.59
CA VAL A 102 9.57 7.40 -8.75
C VAL A 102 9.59 6.06 -8.01
N GLY A 103 8.42 5.54 -7.61
CA GLY A 103 8.31 4.30 -6.84
C GLY A 103 8.39 4.56 -5.33
N ASN A 104 8.99 3.64 -4.58
CA ASN A 104 9.11 3.77 -3.14
C ASN A 104 10.03 4.94 -2.78
N ALA A 105 9.54 5.84 -1.94
CA ALA A 105 10.29 7.00 -1.45
C ALA A 105 10.02 7.21 0.04
N GLN A 106 10.87 7.98 0.69
CA GLN A 106 10.55 8.55 2.00
C GLN A 106 9.57 9.69 1.81
N LEU A 107 8.36 9.53 2.34
CA LEU A 107 7.25 10.45 2.18
C LEU A 107 7.02 11.25 3.47
N THR A 108 6.70 12.53 3.31
CA THR A 108 6.16 13.37 4.37
C THR A 108 4.98 14.13 3.81
N VAL A 109 3.91 14.24 4.58
CA VAL A 109 2.69 14.94 4.16
C VAL A 109 2.06 15.62 5.36
N SER A 110 1.50 16.80 5.14
CA SER A 110 0.88 17.60 6.18
C SER A 110 -0.33 18.35 5.67
N ILE A 111 -1.24 18.65 6.59
CA ILE A 111 -2.41 19.47 6.38
C ILE A 111 -2.44 20.55 7.45
N ARG A 112 -2.70 21.79 7.04
CA ARG A 112 -2.83 22.94 7.94
C ARG A 112 -4.13 23.68 7.68
N ARG A 113 -4.98 23.81 8.71
CA ARG A 113 -6.12 24.73 8.71
C ARG A 113 -5.66 26.16 8.98
N LYS A 114 -6.44 27.14 8.49
CA LYS A 114 -6.15 28.57 8.65
C LYS A 114 -6.11 29.02 10.12
N ASP A 115 -6.85 28.35 10.99
CA ASP A 115 -6.88 28.59 12.45
C ASP A 115 -5.67 28.03 13.21
N GLY A 116 -4.78 27.30 12.53
CA GLY A 116 -3.56 26.75 13.11
C GLY A 116 -3.61 25.24 13.38
N LEU A 117 -4.77 24.57 13.27
CA LEU A 117 -4.80 23.12 13.43
C LEU A 117 -3.93 22.45 12.36
N PHE A 118 -3.05 21.56 12.80
CA PHE A 118 -2.01 20.97 11.96
C PHE A 118 -1.82 19.50 12.30
N TYR A 119 -1.77 18.68 11.26
CA TYR A 119 -1.38 17.28 11.36
C TYR A 119 -0.38 16.92 10.26
N PHE A 120 0.46 15.93 10.54
CA PHE A 120 1.42 15.42 9.57
C PHE A 120 1.61 13.91 9.73
N SER A 121 2.09 13.29 8.67
CA SER A 121 2.50 11.89 8.64
C SER A 121 3.86 11.79 7.97
N VAL A 122 4.66 10.82 8.43
CA VAL A 122 5.93 10.42 7.80
C VAL A 122 5.86 8.91 7.59
N GLY A 123 6.36 8.45 6.44
CA GLY A 123 6.37 7.03 6.13
C GLY A 123 7.14 6.77 4.85
N SER A 124 7.18 5.51 4.43
CA SER A 124 7.86 5.08 3.21
C SER A 124 6.90 4.29 2.34
N GLY A 125 6.96 4.51 1.02
CA GLY A 125 6.09 3.84 0.07
C GLY A 125 5.84 4.70 -1.17
N THR A 126 4.78 4.39 -1.89
CA THR A 126 4.37 5.14 -3.09
C THR A 126 3.33 6.21 -2.80
N ARG A 127 2.60 6.10 -1.69
CA ARG A 127 1.57 7.06 -1.26
C ARG A 127 1.54 7.17 0.25
N LEU A 128 1.21 8.36 0.74
CA LEU A 128 1.00 8.65 2.17
C LEU A 128 -0.03 9.77 2.29
N TRP A 129 -0.78 9.80 3.39
CA TRP A 129 -1.73 10.88 3.68
C TRP A 129 -1.63 11.38 5.12
N SER A 130 -2.05 12.62 5.33
CA SER A 130 -2.19 13.19 6.67
C SER A 130 -3.47 12.70 7.32
N PRO A 131 -3.59 12.82 8.65
CA PRO A 131 -4.88 12.79 9.32
C PRO A 131 -5.84 13.86 8.77
N MET A 132 -7.12 13.68 9.04
CA MET A 132 -8.19 14.58 8.61
C MET A 132 -8.23 15.89 9.40
N VAL A 133 -8.72 16.92 8.74
CA VAL A 133 -9.16 18.17 9.35
C VAL A 133 -10.56 18.53 8.87
N SER A 134 -11.41 19.05 9.74
CA SER A 134 -12.72 19.57 9.36
C SER A 134 -12.60 20.67 8.30
N ALA A 135 -13.51 20.62 7.33
CA ALA A 135 -13.65 21.61 6.27
C ALA A 135 -14.67 22.71 6.62
N VAL A 136 -15.33 22.61 7.77
CA VAL A 136 -16.47 23.47 8.11
C VAL A 136 -15.99 24.91 8.28
N ASN A 137 -16.34 25.77 7.32
CA ASN A 137 -16.09 27.22 7.33
C ASN A 137 -14.61 27.65 7.49
N VAL A 138 -13.64 26.74 7.31
CA VAL A 138 -12.21 27.03 7.46
C VAL A 138 -11.43 26.43 6.29
N LYS A 139 -10.57 27.23 5.67
CA LYS A 139 -9.69 26.77 4.58
C LYS A 139 -8.55 25.91 5.13
N ALA A 140 -8.18 24.87 4.40
CA ALA A 140 -7.01 24.03 4.66
C ALA A 140 -6.01 24.05 3.51
N LYS A 141 -4.73 23.83 3.82
CA LYS A 141 -3.62 23.72 2.86
C LYS A 141 -2.87 22.42 3.10
N GLY A 142 -2.75 21.61 2.05
CA GLY A 142 -1.90 20.42 2.03
C GLY A 142 -0.49 20.71 1.53
N CYS A 143 0.53 20.09 2.14
CA CYS A 143 1.92 20.09 1.70
C CYS A 143 2.51 18.68 1.82
N GLY A 144 3.58 18.37 1.08
CA GLY A 144 4.25 17.08 1.19
C GLY A 144 5.53 17.00 0.38
N SER A 145 6.33 15.96 0.61
CA SER A 145 7.60 15.68 -0.04
C SER A 145 7.81 14.18 -0.23
N ALA A 146 8.65 13.81 -1.19
CA ALA A 146 8.98 12.45 -1.57
C ALA A 146 10.47 12.39 -1.90
N ASN A 147 11.28 11.83 -1.01
CA ASN A 147 12.72 11.74 -1.19
C ASN A 147 13.06 10.30 -1.59
N HIS A 148 13.60 10.14 -2.81
CA HIS A 148 14.17 8.88 -3.27
C HIS A 148 15.67 8.93 -3.00
N TYR A 149 16.21 7.88 -2.36
CA TYR A 149 17.64 7.73 -2.08
C TYR A 149 18.40 7.23 -3.30
#